data_AF-A0A7C5JSM0-F1
#
_entry.id   AF-A0A7C5JSM0-F1
#
_cell.length_a   1.000
_cell.length_b   1.000
_cell.length_c   1.000
_cell.angle_alpha   90.00
_cell.angle_beta   90.00
_cell.angle_gamma   90.00
#
_symmetry.space_group_name_H-M   'P 1'
#
loop_
_entity.id
_entity.type
_entity.pdbx_description
1 polymer ?
#
loop_
_entity_poly.entity_id
_entity_poly.type
_entity_poly.pdbx_seq_one_letter_code
_entity_poly.pdbx_strand_id
1 'polypeptide(L)' 'MKEPLEFYDVKSKTKFTTTDWRIETKVSDDGRKRYFAVAKAPAGTHEAWRIVNAEFASKNM' A
#
# COMPACT_ATOMS: atom_id res chain seq x y z
N MET A 1 11.60 -0.75 -12.77
CA MET A 1 11.69 -1.28 -11.39
C MET A 1 10.92 -0.30 -10.50
N LYS A 2 10.03 -0.77 -9.62
CA LYS A 2 9.25 0.12 -8.75
C LYS A 2 10.15 0.72 -7.68
N GLU A 3 9.90 1.97 -7.31
CA GLU A 3 10.61 2.61 -6.20
C GLU A 3 10.28 1.90 -4.87
N PRO A 4 11.24 1.79 -3.94
CA PRO A 4 10.99 1.21 -2.64
C PRO A 4 10.01 2.10 -1.85
N LEU A 5 8.98 1.47 -1.29
CA LEU A 5 8.02 2.13 -0.40
C LEU A 5 8.18 1.61 1.02
N GLU A 6 8.15 2.55 1.97
CA GLU A 6 8.01 2.23 3.39
C GLU A 6 6.53 1.93 3.70
N PHE A 7 6.29 0.83 4.41
CA PHE A 7 5.00 0.41 4.95
C PHE A 7 5.10 0.29 6.47
N TYR A 8 3.95 0.43 7.13
CA TYR A 8 3.82 0.14 8.55
C TYR A 8 2.93 -1.07 8.73
N ASP A 9 3.47 -2.16 9.27
CA ASP A 9 2.70 -3.32 9.67
C ASP A 9 2.06 -3.04 11.04
N VAL A 10 0.76 -2.80 11.04
CA VAL A 10 -0.02 -2.51 12.26
C VAL A 10 -0.10 -3.70 13.22
N LYS A 11 0.11 -4.94 12.75
CA LYS A 11 0.06 -6.14 13.59
C LYS A 11 1.35 -6.34 14.36
N SER A 12 2.49 -6.26 13.69
CA SER A 12 3.81 -6.31 14.34
C SER A 12 4.24 -4.98 14.96
N LYS A 13 3.56 -3.88 14.60
CA LYS A 13 3.91 -2.50 14.95
C LYS A 13 5.30 -2.07 14.44
N THR A 14 5.76 -2.64 13.34
CA THR A 14 7.07 -2.36 12.74
C THR A 14 6.96 -1.74 11.36
N LYS A 15 7.97 -0.95 11.00
CA LYS A 15 8.15 -0.44 9.63
C LYS A 15 8.95 -1.43 8.80
N PHE A 16 8.68 -1.47 7.50
CA PHE A 16 9.49 -2.21 6.54
C PHE A 16 9.45 -1.52 5.18
N THR A 17 10.48 -1.73 4.38
CA THR A 17 10.61 -1.14 3.04
C THR A 17 10.68 -2.24 2.01
N THR A 18 9.95 -2.12 0.91
CA THR A 18 9.97 -3.11 -0.18
C THR A 18 9.67 -2.46 -1.54
N THR A 19 10.16 -3.09 -2.61
CA THR A 19 9.80 -2.80 -4.01
C THR A 19 8.69 -3.74 -4.52
N ASP A 20 8.36 -4.79 -3.77
CA ASP A 20 7.29 -5.73 -4.06
C ASP A 20 5.97 -5.23 -3.47
N TRP A 21 5.26 -4.45 -4.28
CA TRP A 21 3.95 -3.91 -3.95
C TRP A 21 3.11 -3.69 -5.21
N ARG A 22 1.79 -3.64 -5.02
CA ARG A 22 0.81 -3.34 -6.07
C ARG A 22 -0.09 -2.17 -5.69
N ILE A 23 -0.69 -1.52 -6.69
CA ILE A 23 -1.71 -0.50 -6.46
C ILE A 23 -3.08 -1.17 -6.40
N GLU A 24 -3.85 -0.84 -5.38
CA GLU A 24 -5.24 -1.24 -5.21
C GLU A 24 -6.12 0.01 -5.12
N THR A 25 -7.32 -0.05 -5.70
CA THR A 25 -8.30 1.03 -5.63
C THR A 25 -9.52 0.56 -4.85
N LYS A 26 -9.96 1.35 -3.88
CA LYS A 26 -11.22 1.11 -3.15
C LYS A 26 -12.12 2.33 -3.24
N VAL A 27 -13.42 2.10 -3.38
CA VAL A 27 -14.44 3.12 -3.18
C VAL A 27 -14.81 3.12 -1.70
N SER A 28 -14.72 4.29 -1.07
CA SER A 28 -15.11 4.47 0.33
C SER A 28 -16.63 4.59 0.46
N ASP A 29 -17.17 4.46 1.66
CA ASP A 29 -18.61 4.54 1.92
C ASP A 29 -19.23 5.89 1.50
N ASP A 30 -18.41 6.95 1.45
CA ASP A 30 -18.77 8.29 0.95
C ASP A 30 -18.68 8.43 -0.59
N GLY A 31 -18.45 7.34 -1.31
CA GLY A 31 -18.32 7.29 -2.77
C GLY A 31 -16.94 7.72 -3.30
N ARG A 32 -15.99 8.10 -2.45
CA ARG A 32 -14.67 8.57 -2.89
C ARG A 32 -13.73 7.41 -3.22
N LYS A 33 -13.08 7.50 -4.38
CA LYS A 33 -11.99 6.59 -4.76
C LYS A 33 -10.75 6.88 -3.92
N ARG A 34 -10.22 5.85 -3.25
CA ARG A 34 -8.95 5.87 -2.54
C ARG A 34 -8.01 4.86 -3.19
N TYR A 35 -6.74 5.22 -3.22
CA TYR A 35 -5.68 4.41 -3.80
C TYR A 35 -4.73 3.95 -2.70
N PHE A 36 -4.30 2.70 -2.79
CA PHE A 36 -3.43 2.08 -1.80
C PHE A 36 -2.26 1.40 -2.51
N ALA A 37 -1.05 1.60 -1.99
CA ALA A 37 0.00 0.64 -2.21
C ALA A 37 -0.19 -0.51 -1.21
N VAL A 38 -0.06 -1.75 -1.70
CA VAL A 38 -0.29 -2.96 -0.91
C VAL A 38 0.90 -3.90 -1.05
N ALA A 39 1.47 -4.28 0.08
CA ALA A 39 2.61 -5.19 0.19
C ALA A 39 2.32 -6.30 1.21
N LYS A 40 2.94 -7.48 1.02
CA LYS A 40 2.92 -8.54 2.04
C LYS A 40 3.74 -8.12 3.25
N ALA A 41 3.18 -8.29 4.44
CA ALA A 41 3.91 -8.02 5.67
C ALA A 41 5.00 -9.10 5.90
N PRO A 42 6.22 -8.74 6.31
CA PRO A 42 7.28 -9.72 6.55
C PRO A 42 7.00 -10.68 7.71
N ALA A 43 6.19 -10.24 8.68
CA ALA A 43 5.95 -10.93 9.94
C ALA A 43 4.67 -11.81 9.94
N GLY A 44 3.97 -11.97 8.82
CA GLY A 44 2.70 -12.71 8.80
C GLY A 44 2.13 -12.98 7.42
N THR A 45 0.90 -13.50 7.38
CA THR A 45 0.16 -13.82 6.15
C THR A 45 -0.71 -12.66 5.64
N HIS A 46 -0.69 -11.53 6.34
CA HIS A 46 -1.49 -10.34 6.05
C HIS A 46 -0.74 -9.33 5.17
N GLU A 47 -1.48 -8.32 4.75
CA GLU A 47 -0.95 -7.22 3.94
C GLU A 47 -0.88 -5.91 4.74
N ALA A 48 0.09 -5.07 4.38
CA ALA A 48 0.15 -3.68 4.83
C ALA A 48 -0.38 -2.77 3.72
N TRP A 49 -1.35 -1.91 4.06
CA TRP A 49 -2.03 -1.03 3.14
C TRP A 49 -1.63 0.42 3.42
N ARG A 50 -0.88 1.03 2.49
CA ARG A 50 -0.45 2.42 2.57
C ARG A 50 -1.30 3.27 1.64
N ILE A 51 -1.96 4.30 2.16
CA ILE A 51 -2.68 5.26 1.32
C ILE A 51 -1.70 6.04 0.43
N VAL A 52 -2.05 6.21 -0.84
CA VAL A 52 -1.31 7.01 -1.82
C VAL A 52 -2.27 7.95 -2.55
N ASN A 53 -1.73 9.03 -3.12
CA ASN A 53 -2.54 9.96 -3.91
C ASN A 53 -2.82 9.40 -5.33
N ALA A 54 -3.76 10.03 -6.03
CA ALA A 54 -4.17 9.59 -7.36
C ALA A 54 -3.02 9.67 -8.39
N GLU A 55 -2.16 10.69 -8.30
CA GLU A 55 -1.01 10.85 -9.20
C GLU A 55 -0.01 9.71 -9.05
N PHE A 56 0.35 9.36 -7.82
CA PHE A 56 1.24 8.25 -7.50
C PHE A 56 0.66 6.93 -8.00
N ALA A 57 -0.63 6.71 -7.75
CA ALA A 57 -1.33 5.52 -8.23
C ALA A 57 -1.27 5.41 -9.75
N SER A 58 -1.65 6.45 -10.48
CA SER A 58 -1.64 6.47 -11.95
C SER A 58 -0.23 6.26 -12.55
N LYS A 59 0.82 6.76 -11.90
CA LYS A 59 2.21 6.56 -12.36
C LYS A 59 2.73 5.14 -12.13
N ASN A 60 2.13 4.36 -11.23
CA ASN A 60 2.65 3.07 -10.76
C ASN A 60 1.65 1.91 -10.90
N MET A 61 0.57 2.14 -11.64
CA MET A 61 -0.46 1.15 -11.94
C MET A 61 0.03 0.12 -12.94
#